data_AF-A0A2K4W168-F1
#
_entry.id   AF-A0A2K4W168-F1
#
_cell.length_a   1.000
_cell.length_b   1.000
_cell.length_c   1.000
_cell.angle_alpha   90.00
_cell.angle_beta   90.00
_cell.angle_gamma   90.00
#
_symmetry.space_group_name_H-M   'P 1'
#
loop_
_entity.id
_entity.type
_entity.pdbx_description
1 polymer ?
#
loop_
_entity_poly.entity_id
_entity_poly.type
_entity_poly.pdbx_seq_one_letter_code
_entity_poly.pdbx_strand_id
1 'polypeptide(L)'
;MKHLRRRISFLTAYTAVALSLWTASQWWEKGLAERSGEPIVSPDGCYRLETFRPFWVLPNMFHRKPHPDEDVPPKWFPLWGYPGFYRLYDNRNGELISENKIYDLETAGWGIDWGEESGFVYAGMIYIGPNAPDCIGDQPATH
;
A
#
# COMPACT_ATOMS: atom_id res chain seq x y z
N MET A 1 -21.63 22.28 -37.12
CA MET A 1 -21.47 22.69 -35.70
C MET A 1 -22.14 21.75 -34.69
N LYS A 2 -23.45 21.42 -34.81
CA LYS A 2 -24.16 20.53 -33.85
C LYS A 2 -23.53 19.13 -33.68
N HIS A 3 -23.10 18.48 -34.76
CA HIS A 3 -22.43 17.17 -34.69
C HIS A 3 -21.06 17.23 -34.03
N LEU A 4 -20.30 18.30 -34.24
CA LEU A 4 -19.00 18.51 -33.60
C LEU A 4 -19.15 18.72 -32.10
N ARG A 5 -20.11 19.58 -31.68
CA ARG A 5 -20.44 19.80 -30.27
C ARG A 5 -20.90 18.52 -29.58
N ARG A 6 -21.77 17.72 -30.23
CA ARG A 6 -22.23 16.43 -29.71
C ARG A 6 -21.07 15.44 -29.55
N ARG A 7 -20.18 15.30 -30.55
CA ARG A 7 -18.99 14.45 -30.46
C ARG A 7 -18.04 14.87 -29.34
N ILE A 8 -17.80 16.18 -29.18
CA ILE A 8 -17.00 16.72 -28.09
C ILE A 8 -17.64 16.36 -26.74
N SER A 9 -18.94 16.62 -26.55
CA SER A 9 -19.64 16.26 -25.30
C SER A 9 -19.57 14.76 -24.98
N PHE A 10 -19.71 13.89 -25.99
CA PHE A 10 -19.56 12.44 -25.80
C PHE A 10 -18.15 12.05 -25.37
N LEU A 11 -17.11 12.60 -26.02
CA LEU A 11 -15.73 12.33 -25.66
C LEU A 11 -15.41 12.83 -24.25
N THR A 12 -15.85 14.04 -23.89
CA THR A 12 -15.64 14.59 -22.54
C THR A 12 -16.31 13.72 -21.47
N ALA A 13 -17.56 13.31 -21.70
CA ALA A 13 -18.28 12.45 -20.77
C ALA A 13 -17.62 11.08 -20.63
N TYR A 14 -17.20 10.48 -21.74
CA TYR A 14 -16.50 9.19 -21.73
C TYR A 14 -15.20 9.26 -20.93
N THR A 15 -14.35 10.27 -21.19
CA THR A 15 -13.09 10.44 -20.48
C THR A 15 -13.31 10.69 -18.98
N ALA A 16 -14.31 11.50 -18.62
CA ALA A 16 -14.65 11.74 -17.22
C ALA A 16 -15.08 10.45 -16.50
N VAL A 17 -15.94 9.63 -17.12
CA VAL A 17 -16.36 8.35 -16.55
C VAL A 17 -15.18 7.38 -16.42
N ALA A 18 -14.34 7.27 -17.45
CA ALA A 18 -13.17 6.40 -17.42
C ALA A 18 -12.18 6.77 -16.30
N LEU A 19 -11.91 8.07 -16.11
CA LEU A 19 -11.04 8.54 -15.03
C LEU A 19 -11.64 8.29 -13.64
N SER A 20 -12.95 8.50 -13.47
CA SER A 20 -13.64 8.22 -12.20
C SER A 20 -13.67 6.73 -11.87
N LEU A 21 -13.89 5.87 -12.87
CA LEU A 21 -13.82 4.41 -12.68
C LEU A 21 -12.40 3.96 -12.33
N TRP A 22 -11.38 4.60 -12.92
CA TRP A 22 -9.98 4.31 -12.60
C TRP A 22 -9.62 4.67 -11.16
N THR A 23 -10.01 5.86 -10.68
CA THR A 23 -9.75 6.23 -9.28
C THR A 23 -10.54 5.35 -8.31
N ALA A 24 -11.79 5.03 -8.63
CA ALA A 24 -12.61 4.11 -7.83
C ALA A 24 -12.02 2.69 -7.80
N SER A 25 -11.40 2.22 -8.90
CA SER A 25 -10.79 0.88 -8.93
C SER A 25 -9.71 0.75 -7.86
N GLN A 26 -8.83 1.75 -7.72
CA GLN A 26 -7.73 1.73 -6.74
C GLN A 26 -8.24 1.62 -5.29
N TRP A 27 -9.39 2.24 -4.99
CA TRP A 27 -10.03 2.11 -3.68
C TRP A 27 -10.63 0.72 -3.47
N TRP A 28 -11.35 0.18 -4.46
CA TRP A 28 -11.98 -1.13 -4.34
C TRP A 28 -10.96 -2.28 -4.33
N GLU A 29 -9.84 -2.12 -5.03
CA GLU A 29 -8.73 -3.09 -5.04
C GLU A 29 -8.18 -3.34 -3.63
N LYS A 30 -8.15 -2.32 -2.77
CA LYS A 30 -7.75 -2.45 -1.36
C LYS A 30 -8.90 -2.75 -0.40
N GLY A 31 -10.08 -2.18 -0.66
CA GLY A 31 -11.27 -2.39 0.18
C GLY A 31 -11.76 -3.85 0.15
N LEU A 32 -11.57 -4.53 -0.98
CA LEU A 32 -11.91 -5.95 -1.17
C LEU A 32 -10.69 -6.88 -1.03
N ALA A 33 -9.55 -6.34 -0.59
CA ALA A 33 -8.33 -7.13 -0.44
C ALA A 33 -8.47 -8.22 0.63
N GLU A 34 -7.82 -9.35 0.39
CA GLU A 34 -7.77 -10.47 1.32
C GLU A 34 -6.48 -10.42 2.13
N ARG A 35 -6.57 -10.72 3.43
CA ARG A 35 -5.39 -10.87 4.27
C ARG A 35 -4.58 -12.06 3.78
N SER A 36 -3.29 -11.87 3.60
CA SER A 36 -2.35 -12.89 3.15
C SER A 36 -1.43 -13.28 4.31
N GLY A 37 -1.52 -14.55 4.74
CA GLY A 37 -0.73 -15.06 5.84
C GLY A 37 -1.20 -14.61 7.23
N GLU A 38 -0.38 -14.94 8.23
CA GLU A 38 -0.64 -14.57 9.62
C GLU A 38 -0.12 -13.16 9.94
N PRO A 39 -0.80 -12.41 10.83
CA PRO A 39 -0.29 -11.14 11.33
C PRO A 39 1.04 -11.33 12.04
N ILE A 40 1.94 -10.36 11.87
CA ILE A 40 3.23 -10.33 12.56
C ILE A 40 3.14 -9.26 13.64
N VAL A 41 3.40 -9.67 14.88
CA VAL A 41 3.44 -8.76 16.03
C VAL A 41 4.89 -8.35 16.30
N SER A 42 5.12 -7.09 16.63
CA SER A 42 6.45 -6.60 16.97
C SER A 42 6.99 -7.27 18.25
N PRO A 43 8.32 -7.33 18.45
CA PRO A 43 8.91 -8.00 19.62
C PRO A 43 8.44 -7.46 20.97
N ASP A 44 8.17 -6.16 21.05
CA ASP A 44 7.62 -5.45 22.22
C ASP A 44 6.09 -5.60 22.37
N GLY A 45 5.42 -6.26 21.42
CA GLY A 45 3.98 -6.51 21.45
C GLY A 45 3.11 -5.32 21.02
N CYS A 46 3.74 -4.23 20.58
CA CYS A 46 3.09 -2.95 20.33
C CYS A 46 2.36 -2.83 19.00
N TYR A 47 2.97 -3.35 17.93
CA TYR A 47 2.46 -3.23 16.58
C TYR A 47 2.02 -4.58 16.07
N ARG A 48 0.99 -4.55 15.23
CA ARG A 48 0.58 -5.70 14.42
C ARG A 48 0.61 -5.29 12.97
N LEU A 49 1.47 -5.95 12.22
CA LEU A 49 1.60 -5.80 10.78
C LEU A 49 0.78 -6.90 10.09
N GLU A 50 -0.12 -6.50 9.21
CA GLU A 50 -0.88 -7.43 8.37
C GLU A 50 -0.57 -7.20 6.91
N THR A 51 -0.37 -8.31 6.18
CA THR A 51 -0.14 -8.30 4.74
C THR A 51 -1.46 -8.55 4.01
N PHE A 52 -1.70 -7.84 2.92
CA PHE A 52 -2.90 -7.98 2.11
C PHE A 52 -2.55 -8.18 0.65
N ARG A 53 -3.31 -9.06 -0.01
CA ARG A 53 -3.29 -9.22 -1.46
C ARG A 53 -4.42 -8.39 -2.06
N PRO A 54 -4.14 -7.48 -3.02
CA PRO A 54 -5.17 -6.63 -3.60
C PRO A 54 -6.15 -7.44 -4.47
N PHE A 55 -7.39 -6.97 -4.52
CA PHE A 55 -8.44 -7.54 -5.36
C PHE A 55 -8.38 -6.95 -6.77
N TRP A 56 -7.54 -7.53 -7.62
CA TRP A 56 -7.38 -7.09 -9.00
C TRP A 56 -8.35 -7.77 -9.95
N VAL A 57 -9.24 -6.98 -10.55
CA VAL A 57 -10.17 -7.42 -11.60
C VAL A 57 -9.44 -7.61 -12.94
N LEU A 58 -8.50 -6.71 -13.24
CA LEU A 58 -7.68 -6.80 -14.45
C LEU A 58 -6.41 -7.61 -14.21
N PRO A 59 -5.87 -8.30 -15.24
CA PRO A 59 -4.57 -8.96 -15.14
C PRO A 59 -3.45 -8.04 -14.65
N ASN A 60 -2.48 -8.62 -13.92
CA ASN A 60 -1.37 -7.91 -13.28
C ASN A 60 -0.67 -6.86 -14.16
N MET A 61 -0.50 -7.11 -15.47
CA MET A 61 0.19 -6.19 -16.39
C MET A 61 -0.52 -4.83 -16.56
N PHE A 62 -1.81 -4.73 -16.24
CA PHE A 62 -2.55 -3.47 -16.38
C PHE A 62 -2.44 -2.56 -15.15
N HIS A 63 -1.75 -3.04 -14.11
CA HIS A 63 -1.52 -2.28 -12.88
C HIS A 63 -0.10 -1.74 -12.88
N ARG A 64 0.04 -0.41 -12.76
CA ARG A 64 1.37 0.24 -12.69
C ARG A 64 2.09 -0.23 -11.44
N LYS A 65 3.34 -0.63 -11.58
CA LYS A 65 4.17 -1.06 -10.45
C LYS A 65 4.95 0.13 -9.90
N PRO A 66 4.58 0.67 -8.72
CA PRO A 66 5.35 1.73 -8.09
C PRO A 66 6.71 1.21 -7.63
N HIS A 67 7.68 2.11 -7.54
CA HIS A 67 8.94 1.83 -6.88
C HIS A 67 8.82 2.29 -5.40
N PRO A 68 9.48 1.61 -4.44
CA PRO A 68 9.45 2.03 -3.03
C PRO A 68 10.03 3.43 -2.81
N ASP A 69 11.08 3.78 -3.54
CA ASP A 69 11.57 5.15 -3.67
C ASP A 69 10.67 5.96 -4.61
N GLU A 70 10.08 7.05 -4.10
CA GLU A 70 9.13 7.90 -4.83
C GLU A 70 9.78 8.72 -5.95
N ASP A 71 11.10 8.92 -5.92
CA ASP A 71 11.83 9.62 -6.97
C ASP A 71 11.95 8.77 -8.25
N VAL A 72 11.74 7.46 -8.13
CA VAL A 72 11.78 6.52 -9.25
C VAL A 72 10.38 6.36 -9.85
N PRO A 73 10.19 6.66 -11.15
CA PRO A 73 8.87 6.60 -11.78
C PRO A 73 8.31 5.16 -11.82
N PRO A 74 6.99 4.98 -11.67
CA PRO A 74 6.35 3.67 -11.76
C PRO A 74 6.53 2.99 -13.12
N LYS A 75 6.67 1.66 -13.11
CA LYS A 75 6.75 0.84 -14.33
C LYS A 75 5.35 0.62 -14.92
N TRP A 76 5.24 0.83 -16.23
CA TRP A 76 4.06 0.48 -17.03
C TRP A 76 4.20 -0.93 -17.60
N PHE A 77 3.08 -1.64 -17.74
CA PHE A 77 3.03 -3.03 -18.20
C PHE A 77 4.00 -3.97 -17.47
N PRO A 78 4.08 -3.90 -16.12
CA PRO A 78 5.04 -4.70 -15.38
C PRO A 78 4.62 -6.17 -15.31
N LEU A 79 5.60 -7.03 -15.08
CA LEU A 79 5.38 -8.32 -14.46
C LEU A 79 5.43 -8.11 -12.94
N TRP A 80 4.36 -8.50 -12.26
CA TRP A 80 4.27 -8.53 -10.80
C TRP A 80 4.62 -9.91 -10.30
N GLY A 81 5.56 -10.01 -9.36
CA GLY A 81 5.86 -11.25 -8.66
C GLY A 81 4.82 -11.54 -7.60
N TYR A 82 4.80 -10.69 -6.57
CA TYR A 82 3.87 -10.80 -5.45
C TYR A 82 3.25 -9.44 -5.11
N PRO A 83 2.12 -9.06 -5.76
CA PRO A 83 1.46 -7.80 -5.48
C PRO A 83 0.84 -7.85 -4.08
N GLY A 84 1.19 -6.87 -3.25
CA GLY A 84 0.67 -6.79 -1.90
C GLY A 84 0.92 -5.44 -1.24
N PHE A 85 0.27 -5.24 -0.11
CA PHE A 85 0.43 -4.05 0.72
C PHE A 85 0.30 -4.43 2.18
N TYR A 86 0.70 -3.52 3.06
CA TYR A 86 0.68 -3.69 4.50
C TYR A 86 -0.31 -2.72 5.14
N ARG A 87 -0.93 -3.19 6.22
CA ARG A 87 -1.60 -2.36 7.21
C ARG A 87 -0.88 -2.50 8.53
N LEU A 88 -0.52 -1.38 9.12
CA LEU A 88 0.09 -1.30 10.44
C LEU A 88 -0.99 -0.90 11.43
N TYR A 89 -1.11 -1.70 12.49
CA TYR A 89 -2.06 -1.46 13.56
C TYR A 89 -1.34 -1.28 14.88
N ASP A 90 -1.92 -0.49 15.77
CA ASP A 90 -1.66 -0.60 17.19
C ASP A 90 -2.27 -1.92 17.67
N ASN A 91 -1.42 -2.80 18.20
CA ASN A 91 -1.83 -4.14 18.62
C ASN A 91 -2.65 -4.12 19.92
N ARG A 92 -2.52 -3.07 20.73
CA ARG A 92 -3.16 -2.93 22.05
C ARG A 92 -4.63 -2.58 21.91
N ASN A 93 -4.96 -1.68 20.99
CA ASN A 93 -6.33 -1.17 20.79
C ASN A 93 -6.95 -1.55 19.43
N GLY A 94 -6.15 -2.06 18.49
CA GLY A 94 -6.60 -2.45 17.15
C GLY A 94 -6.74 -1.31 16.15
N GLU A 95 -6.33 -0.10 16.50
CA GLU A 95 -6.41 1.09 15.63
C GLU A 95 -5.48 0.97 14.43
N LEU A 96 -5.96 1.37 13.25
CA LEU A 96 -5.15 1.43 12.03
C LEU A 96 -4.25 2.66 12.09
N ILE A 97 -2.94 2.46 12.17
CA ILE A 97 -1.93 3.52 12.16
C ILE A 97 -1.66 3.96 10.72
N SER A 98 -1.41 3.01 9.83
CA SER A 98 -1.10 3.32 8.43
C SER A 98 -1.44 2.18 7.47
N GLU A 99 -1.62 2.55 6.21
CA GLU A 99 -1.76 1.64 5.08
C GLU A 99 -0.90 2.19 3.93
N ASN A 100 -0.02 1.36 3.38
CA ASN A 100 0.87 1.78 2.31
C ASN A 100 0.27 1.48 0.92
N LYS A 101 0.95 1.91 -0.15
CA LYS A 101 0.58 1.60 -1.54
C LYS A 101 0.76 0.10 -1.82
N ILE A 102 0.22 -0.37 -2.95
CA ILE A 102 0.48 -1.73 -3.43
C ILE A 102 1.89 -1.78 -4.04
N TYR A 103 2.73 -2.66 -3.52
CA TYR A 103 4.11 -2.90 -3.97
C TYR A 103 4.30 -4.36 -4.37
N ASP A 104 5.38 -4.61 -5.11
CA ASP A 104 5.79 -5.96 -5.47
C ASP A 104 6.65 -6.53 -4.35
N LEU A 105 5.99 -7.19 -3.40
CA LEU A 105 6.57 -7.67 -2.16
C LEU A 105 7.66 -8.72 -2.40
N GLU A 106 7.62 -9.45 -3.52
CA GLU A 106 8.70 -10.36 -3.91
C GLU A 106 10.05 -9.63 -4.06
N THR A 107 10.03 -8.39 -4.52
CA THR A 107 11.25 -7.61 -4.77
C THR A 107 11.56 -6.61 -3.68
N ALA A 108 10.54 -6.05 -3.04
CA ALA A 108 10.70 -4.92 -2.13
C ALA A 108 10.42 -5.27 -0.66
N GLY A 109 9.68 -6.35 -0.38
CA GLY A 109 9.27 -6.75 0.96
C GLY A 109 10.20 -7.80 1.54
N TRP A 110 11.13 -7.40 2.40
CA TRP A 110 12.10 -8.32 3.01
C TRP A 110 12.49 -7.88 4.42
N GLY A 111 12.31 -8.76 5.40
CA GLY A 111 12.54 -8.41 6.81
C GLY A 111 11.58 -7.31 7.30
N ILE A 112 11.51 -7.13 8.61
CA ILE A 112 10.75 -6.02 9.22
C ILE A 112 11.69 -5.29 10.15
N ASP A 113 11.80 -3.99 9.95
CA ASP A 113 12.39 -3.04 10.89
C ASP A 113 11.24 -2.35 11.61
N TRP A 114 11.20 -2.47 12.93
CA TRP A 114 10.16 -1.88 13.77
C TRP A 114 10.45 -0.43 14.17
N GLY A 115 11.58 0.12 13.73
CA GLY A 115 11.91 1.52 13.89
C GLY A 115 12.49 1.90 15.25
N GLU A 116 13.16 0.97 15.93
CA GLU A 116 13.81 1.16 17.25
C GLU A 116 14.79 2.36 17.26
N GLU A 117 15.45 2.66 16.14
CA GLU A 117 16.33 3.85 16.03
C GLU A 117 15.77 4.91 15.08
N SER A 118 14.99 4.49 14.07
CA SER A 118 14.58 5.37 12.97
C SER A 118 13.28 6.11 13.23
N GLY A 119 12.42 5.61 14.13
CA GLY A 119 11.07 6.14 14.34
C GLY A 119 10.04 5.65 13.31
N PHE A 120 10.40 4.69 12.45
CA PHE A 120 9.59 4.30 11.30
C PHE A 120 9.63 2.80 11.07
N VAL A 121 8.47 2.22 10.77
CA VAL A 121 8.34 0.80 10.44
C VAL A 121 8.56 0.59 8.94
N TYR A 122 9.46 -0.33 8.60
CA TYR A 122 9.77 -0.72 7.23
C TYR A 122 9.65 -2.22 7.03
N ALA A 123 9.27 -2.61 5.82
CA ALA A 123 9.42 -3.98 5.32
C ALA A 123 10.33 -3.93 4.09
N GLY A 124 11.59 -4.33 4.24
CA GLY A 124 12.63 -4.14 3.23
C GLY A 124 12.79 -2.66 2.87
N MET A 125 12.49 -2.32 1.62
CA MET A 125 12.55 -0.93 1.12
C MET A 125 11.24 -0.17 1.31
N ILE A 126 10.18 -0.84 1.78
CA ILE A 126 8.84 -0.28 1.82
C ILE A 126 8.63 0.42 3.15
N TYR A 127 8.46 1.75 3.10
CA TYR A 127 7.93 2.51 4.22
C TYR A 127 6.49 2.07 4.50
N ILE A 128 6.22 1.66 5.75
CA ILE A 128 4.88 1.25 6.17
C ILE A 128 4.20 2.38 6.93
N GLY A 129 4.87 2.96 7.92
CA GLY A 129 4.29 3.99 8.77
C GLY A 129 5.23 4.47 9.87
N PRO A 130 4.83 5.51 10.61
CA PRO A 130 5.56 5.93 11.80
C PRO A 130 5.45 4.86 12.89
N ASN A 131 6.48 4.74 13.72
CA ASN A 131 6.29 4.12 15.01
C ASN A 131 5.49 5.07 15.93
N ALA A 132 4.77 4.51 16.88
CA ALA A 132 4.10 5.23 17.94
C ALA A 132 5.11 5.54 19.07
N PRO A 133 5.25 6.81 19.48
CA PRO A 133 6.26 7.23 20.45
C PRO A 133 6.00 6.69 21.87
N ASP A 134 4.78 6.24 22.15
CA ASP A 134 4.37 5.65 23.42
C ASP A 134 4.53 4.12 23.47
N CYS A 135 4.96 3.51 22.37
CA CYS A 135 5.29 2.09 22.30
C CYS A 135 6.78 1.89 22.49
N ILE A 136 7.16 1.79 23.77
CA ILE A 136 8.54 1.77 24.23
C ILE A 136 9.11 0.34 24.13
N GLY A 137 9.85 0.12 23.03
CA GLY A 137 11.10 -0.65 23.01
C GLY A 137 12.35 0.23 23.17
N ASP A 138 12.21 1.55 23.14
CA ASP A 138 13.32 2.55 23.18
C ASP A 138 13.77 2.95 24.60
N GLN A 139 13.39 2.20 25.64
CA GLN A 139 14.06 2.38 26.92
C GLN A 139 15.41 1.66 26.85
N PRO A 140 16.55 2.38 26.92
CA PRO A 140 17.82 1.70 27.11
C PRO A 140 17.66 0.83 28.35
N ALA A 141 18.06 -0.45 28.26
CA ALA A 141 18.23 -1.28 29.43
C ALA A 141 19.01 -0.44 30.45
N THR A 142 18.34 -0.09 31.56
CA THR A 142 18.94 0.69 32.62
C THR A 142 20.03 -0.20 33.19
N HIS A 143 21.27 0.10 32.81
CA HIS A 143 22.47 -0.58 33.27
C HIS A 143 23.28 0.34 34.17
#